data_AF-A0A0F9VEL3-F1
#
_entry.id   AF-A0A0F9VEL3-F1
#
_cell.length_a   1.000
_cell.length_b   1.000
_cell.length_c   1.000
_cell.angle_alpha   90.00
_cell.angle_beta   90.00
_cell.angle_gamma   90.00
#
_symmetry.space_group_name_H-M   'P 1'
#
loop_
_entity.id
_entity.type
_entity.pdbx_description
1 polymer ?
#
loop_
_entity_poly.entity_id
_entity_poly.type
_entity_poly.pdbx_seq_one_letter_code
_entity_poly.pdbx_strand_id
1 'polypeptide(L)'
;MIKKLLNTFLTLLLISSAYKVLAIEPMHDKTMFVNGYPESAQVSSLRLSFEKLGFNDYKLDGVNNNSRVDFTNRIDKLSTNLKLNFSYTNSPSLLANVSHLKVYFNDNLVTVLPINEQLSVVKNTVSHSLDLNAKYIQDYNQIRFELVGYYDLRCQDYFSRSIWTEINKSSHITLDQKQLAIDSRLEYLPEPFFDTKDYNKLNLPFVFASTPNTQAIEAAATLSSWFGAQADWRGANFPVTVNKTPEQHSVVFITNDSKPDFLKDYPDVEKPTVELISSPIHRYNKMLLILGRDEKDLKTAVTGLVFGHKIMTGRSASIEAINKLPLRKAYDAPRWLRNDRPVHFDELIDYPTQLQAEGLNNGPIKLNVRFAPDLFTWREKGIPITLQYRNTPESETLNSRLNMLINQEFISGFLLDKKDTSLTTAKTLLPLIANTDTTQSAEDFSLEGINLANRNELNFDFRFA
;
A
#
# COMPACT_ATOMS: atom_id res chain seq x y z
N MET A 1 -42.05 23.15 -78.52
CA MET A 1 -41.52 21.77 -78.35
C MET A 1 -40.01 21.84 -78.43
N ILE A 2 -39.28 20.94 -77.76
CA ILE A 2 -37.81 20.92 -77.56
C ILE A 2 -37.37 21.56 -76.23
N LYS A 3 -37.97 21.06 -75.13
CA LYS A 3 -37.23 20.70 -73.92
C LYS A 3 -36.89 19.21 -74.09
N LYS A 4 -35.59 18.88 -74.21
CA LYS A 4 -34.92 17.55 -74.26
C LYS A 4 -33.98 17.47 -75.46
N LEU A 5 -32.78 18.05 -75.34
CA LEU A 5 -31.59 17.56 -76.08
C LEU A 5 -30.26 18.17 -75.60
N LEU A 6 -30.23 18.81 -74.43
CA LEU A 6 -29.01 19.44 -73.90
C LEU A 6 -28.67 18.95 -72.48
N ASN A 7 -28.76 17.64 -72.25
CA ASN A 7 -28.38 17.05 -70.96
C ASN A 7 -27.66 15.70 -71.07
N THR A 8 -27.09 15.39 -72.23
CA THR A 8 -26.36 14.14 -72.50
C THR A 8 -25.09 14.41 -73.30
N PHE A 9 -24.29 15.38 -72.85
CA PHE A 9 -22.91 15.58 -73.31
C PHE A 9 -21.99 16.07 -72.18
N LEU A 10 -22.27 15.60 -70.96
CA LEU A 10 -21.41 15.73 -69.79
C LEU A 10 -21.08 14.33 -69.25
N THR A 11 -20.63 13.47 -70.15
CA THR A 11 -20.09 12.14 -69.90
C THR A 11 -18.80 12.06 -70.71
N LEU A 12 -17.70 11.71 -70.04
CA LEU A 12 -16.30 11.66 -70.50
C LEU A 12 -15.54 12.99 -70.50
N LEU A 13 -15.20 13.49 -69.31
CA LEU A 13 -13.83 13.86 -68.94
C LEU A 13 -13.80 14.22 -67.45
N LEU A 14 -12.81 13.71 -66.70
CA LEU A 14 -12.64 13.79 -65.23
C LEU A 14 -13.67 12.90 -64.51
N ILE A 15 -13.35 11.69 -64.09
CA ILE A 15 -12.56 11.41 -62.88
C ILE A 15 -11.81 10.09 -63.11
N SER A 16 -10.52 10.19 -63.46
CA SER A 16 -9.55 9.11 -63.32
C SER A 16 -8.50 9.57 -62.30
N SER A 17 -8.93 9.84 -61.07
CA SER A 17 -8.02 9.99 -59.94
C SER A 17 -7.85 8.61 -59.32
N ALA A 18 -6.71 8.00 -59.65
CA ALA A 18 -6.21 6.81 -58.99
C ALA A 18 -6.24 7.02 -57.47
N TYR A 19 -7.02 6.20 -56.76
CA TYR A 19 -6.84 6.00 -55.33
C TYR A 19 -5.50 5.31 -55.14
N LYS A 20 -4.42 6.08 -55.01
CA LYS A 20 -3.24 5.59 -54.31
C LYS A 20 -3.66 5.41 -52.85
N VAL A 21 -3.79 4.15 -52.46
CA VAL A 21 -3.69 3.77 -51.05
C VAL A 21 -2.32 4.27 -50.60
N LEU A 22 -2.26 5.40 -49.89
CA LEU A 22 -1.09 5.68 -49.07
C LEU A 22 -1.10 4.60 -47.99
N ALA A 23 -0.24 3.60 -48.16
CA ALA A 23 0.22 2.84 -47.02
C ALA A 23 0.80 3.86 -46.04
N ILE A 24 0.13 4.05 -44.91
CA ILE A 24 0.65 4.83 -43.79
C ILE A 24 1.96 4.12 -43.42
N GLU A 25 3.10 4.80 -43.64
CA GLU A 25 4.39 4.28 -43.21
C GLU A 25 4.33 4.07 -41.70
N PRO A 26 4.82 2.93 -41.16
CA PRO A 26 4.84 2.71 -39.73
C PRO A 26 5.61 3.85 -39.06
N MET A 27 4.99 4.44 -38.03
CA MET A 27 5.54 5.59 -37.34
C MET A 27 6.95 5.27 -36.80
N HIS A 28 7.97 5.83 -37.45
CA HIS A 28 9.37 5.66 -37.05
C HIS A 28 9.71 6.46 -35.78
N ASP A 29 9.00 7.56 -35.52
CA ASP A 29 9.24 8.43 -34.38
C ASP A 29 8.38 8.04 -33.16
N LYS A 30 9.03 7.39 -32.18
CA LYS A 30 8.42 6.98 -30.90
C LYS A 30 8.34 8.09 -29.85
N THR A 31 8.81 9.30 -30.13
CA THR A 31 8.90 10.41 -29.14
C THR A 31 7.54 10.83 -28.60
N MET A 32 6.49 10.78 -29.42
CA MET A 32 5.12 11.11 -29.00
C MET A 32 4.62 10.21 -27.85
N PHE A 33 5.05 8.95 -27.79
CA PHE A 33 4.68 8.00 -26.74
C PHE A 33 5.56 8.11 -25.48
N VAL A 34 6.67 8.86 -25.55
CA VAL A 34 7.53 9.13 -24.39
C VAL A 34 6.80 10.07 -23.43
N ASN A 35 6.27 11.17 -23.96
CA ASN A 35 5.71 12.26 -23.15
C ASN A 35 4.17 12.38 -23.23
N GLY A 36 3.53 11.69 -24.19
CA GLY A 36 2.11 11.87 -24.51
C GLY A 36 1.82 13.24 -25.15
N TYR A 37 0.57 13.48 -25.58
CA TYR A 37 0.17 14.82 -26.01
C TYR A 37 0.13 15.79 -24.83
N PRO A 38 0.42 17.09 -25.04
CA PRO A 38 0.29 18.10 -24.00
C PRO A 38 -1.15 18.16 -23.47
N GLU A 39 -1.32 17.80 -22.20
CA GLU A 39 -2.60 17.84 -21.47
C GLU A 39 -2.35 18.54 -20.13
N SER A 40 -3.32 19.33 -19.67
CA SER A 40 -3.32 19.92 -18.33
C SER A 40 -3.47 18.82 -17.28
N ALA A 41 -2.64 18.88 -16.22
CA ALA A 41 -2.74 17.92 -15.13
C ALA A 41 -4.12 17.98 -14.48
N GLN A 42 -4.81 16.84 -14.43
CA GLN A 42 -6.08 16.76 -13.74
C GLN A 42 -5.85 16.99 -12.25
N VAL A 43 -6.76 17.75 -11.64
CA VAL A 43 -6.77 18.04 -10.21
C VAL A 43 -7.91 17.27 -9.58
N SER A 44 -7.63 16.54 -8.50
CA SER A 44 -8.60 15.75 -7.76
C SER A 44 -8.44 16.00 -6.26
N SER A 45 -9.54 16.01 -5.51
CA SER A 45 -9.51 16.07 -4.05
C SER A 45 -9.71 14.67 -3.47
N LEU A 46 -8.77 14.25 -2.61
CA LEU A 46 -8.76 12.97 -1.92
C LEU A 46 -9.10 13.19 -0.45
N ARG A 47 -10.14 12.51 0.03
CA ARG A 47 -10.55 12.52 1.43
C ARG A 47 -10.16 11.20 2.10
N LEU A 48 -9.40 11.28 3.19
CA LEU A 48 -8.95 10.15 4.00
C LEU A 48 -9.50 10.30 5.42
N SER A 49 -10.54 9.54 5.79
CA SER A 49 -10.99 9.50 7.18
C SER A 49 -9.97 8.77 8.05
N PHE A 50 -9.89 9.15 9.33
CA PHE A 50 -8.99 8.48 10.28
C PHE A 50 -9.29 6.98 10.39
N GLU A 51 -10.57 6.60 10.38
CA GLU A 51 -11.00 5.21 10.34
C GLU A 51 -10.46 4.46 9.11
N LYS A 52 -10.52 5.05 7.91
CA LYS A 52 -9.98 4.43 6.69
C LYS A 52 -8.46 4.29 6.73
N LEU A 53 -7.78 5.16 7.47
CA LEU A 53 -6.34 5.08 7.73
C LEU A 53 -5.99 4.07 8.83
N GLY A 54 -6.98 3.36 9.38
CA GLY A 54 -6.76 2.37 10.44
C GLY A 54 -6.45 2.98 11.81
N PHE A 55 -6.71 4.28 11.99
CA PHE A 55 -6.49 4.96 13.25
C PHE A 55 -7.48 4.48 14.32
N ASN A 56 -6.94 4.06 15.47
CA ASN A 56 -7.72 3.51 16.59
C ASN A 56 -7.52 4.24 17.93
N ASP A 57 -6.43 5.01 18.05
CA ASP A 57 -6.04 5.68 19.31
C ASP A 57 -6.68 7.06 19.43
N TYR A 58 -8.02 7.09 19.46
CA TYR A 58 -8.81 8.32 19.53
C TYR A 58 -8.74 9.02 20.89
N LYS A 59 -8.38 8.31 21.96
CA LYS A 59 -8.35 8.87 23.31
C LYS A 59 -6.90 9.13 23.74
N LEU A 60 -6.65 10.37 24.14
CA LEU A 60 -5.45 10.82 24.82
C LEU A 60 -5.73 10.96 26.31
N ASP A 61 -4.75 10.64 27.16
CA ASP A 61 -4.81 10.83 28.61
C ASP A 61 -3.45 11.25 29.18
N GLY A 62 -3.31 11.31 30.50
CA GLY A 62 -2.05 11.75 31.13
C GLY A 62 -0.86 10.82 30.89
N VAL A 63 -1.11 9.55 30.54
CA VAL A 63 -0.08 8.54 30.25
C VAL A 63 0.10 8.40 28.74
N ASN A 64 -1.00 8.19 28.02
CA ASN A 64 -1.09 8.10 26.56
C ASN A 64 -1.40 9.47 26.00
N ASN A 65 -0.49 10.40 26.21
CA ASN A 65 -0.75 11.79 25.90
C ASN A 65 -0.57 12.12 24.41
N ASN A 66 -0.15 11.18 23.57
CA ASN A 66 0.03 11.41 22.15
C ASN A 66 -0.59 10.30 21.30
N SER A 67 -0.97 10.66 20.08
CA SER A 67 -1.56 9.75 19.11
C SER A 67 -1.19 10.15 17.69
N ARG A 68 -0.97 9.18 16.82
CA ARG A 68 -0.36 9.37 15.49
C ARG A 68 -1.30 8.83 14.41
N VAL A 69 -1.56 9.64 13.40
CA VAL A 69 -2.32 9.28 12.20
C VAL A 69 -1.38 9.33 11.02
N ASP A 70 -1.10 8.17 10.44
CA ASP A 70 -0.22 8.06 9.28
C ASP A 70 -1.02 8.09 7.97
N PHE A 71 -0.48 8.75 6.96
CA PHE A 71 -1.03 8.72 5.61
C PHE A 71 0.08 8.77 4.54
N THR A 72 -0.19 8.20 3.38
CA THR A 72 0.78 8.10 2.29
C THR A 72 0.35 8.91 1.06
N ASN A 73 1.33 9.22 0.21
CA ASN A 73 1.11 9.89 -1.07
C ASN A 73 1.57 8.98 -2.22
N ARG A 74 0.75 8.84 -3.25
CA ARG A 74 1.10 8.06 -4.44
C ARG A 74 2.19 8.74 -5.26
N ILE A 75 3.04 7.95 -5.93
CA ILE A 75 4.15 8.47 -6.75
C ILE A 75 3.67 9.25 -7.98
N ASP A 76 2.50 8.93 -8.53
CA ASP A 76 1.91 9.59 -9.71
C ASP A 76 1.03 10.82 -9.35
N LYS A 77 1.08 11.26 -8.10
CA LYS A 77 0.26 12.35 -7.58
C LYS A 77 1.12 13.36 -6.81
N LEU A 78 1.02 14.63 -7.22
CA LEU A 78 1.59 15.74 -6.48
C LEU A 78 0.50 16.39 -5.62
N SER A 79 0.64 16.27 -4.30
CA SER A 79 -0.24 16.97 -3.36
C SER A 79 0.09 18.46 -3.30
N THR A 80 -0.89 19.30 -3.60
CA THR A 80 -0.76 20.76 -3.70
C THR A 80 -1.40 21.51 -2.52
N ASN A 81 -2.40 20.90 -1.89
CA ASN A 81 -3.01 21.39 -0.66
C ASN A 81 -3.24 20.22 0.28
N LEU A 82 -3.13 20.46 1.58
CA LEU A 82 -3.37 19.50 2.64
C LEU A 82 -4.15 20.19 3.76
N LYS A 83 -5.33 19.67 4.07
CA LYS A 83 -6.16 20.14 5.17
C LYS A 83 -6.40 19.03 6.17
N LEU A 84 -6.13 19.34 7.44
CA LEU A 84 -6.51 18.52 8.56
C LEU A 84 -7.83 19.04 9.14
N ASN A 85 -8.88 18.24 9.05
CA ASN A 85 -10.19 18.57 9.61
C ASN A 85 -10.50 17.58 10.72
N PHE A 86 -10.55 18.08 11.95
CA PHE A 86 -10.75 17.22 13.10
C PHE A 86 -11.60 17.92 14.14
N SER A 87 -12.20 17.12 15.01
CA SER A 87 -12.85 17.64 16.20
C SER A 87 -12.48 16.79 17.39
N TYR A 88 -12.53 17.39 18.57
CA TYR A 88 -12.16 16.72 19.81
C TYR A 88 -12.99 17.23 20.98
N THR A 89 -13.11 16.39 22.00
CA THR A 89 -13.77 16.72 23.27
C THR A 89 -12.78 16.55 24.39
N ASN A 90 -12.76 17.51 25.32
CA ASN A 90 -11.83 17.50 26.44
C ASN A 90 -12.55 17.15 27.73
N SER A 91 -11.78 16.64 28.70
CA SER A 91 -12.24 16.53 30.07
C SER A 91 -12.63 17.91 30.63
N PRO A 92 -13.81 18.03 31.27
CA PRO A 92 -14.23 19.29 31.91
C PRO A 92 -13.36 19.67 33.12
N SER A 93 -12.49 18.76 33.58
CA SER A 93 -11.58 18.98 34.69
C SER A 93 -10.23 19.59 34.28
N LEU A 94 -9.96 19.73 32.98
CA LEU A 94 -8.70 20.35 32.51
C LEU A 94 -8.71 21.87 32.77
N LEU A 95 -7.58 22.37 33.26
CA LEU A 95 -7.36 23.79 33.51
C LEU A 95 -6.97 24.49 32.20
N ALA A 96 -7.80 25.44 31.76
CA ALA A 96 -7.67 26.13 30.48
C ALA A 96 -6.31 26.80 30.23
N ASN A 97 -5.74 27.45 31.26
CA ASN A 97 -4.52 28.26 31.11
C ASN A 97 -3.23 27.46 30.96
N VAL A 98 -3.25 26.17 31.34
CA VAL A 98 -2.05 25.31 31.38
C VAL A 98 -2.22 24.03 30.56
N SER A 99 -3.45 23.72 30.16
CA SER A 99 -3.76 22.57 29.30
C SER A 99 -3.91 22.99 27.85
N HIS A 100 -3.40 22.19 26.93
CA HIS A 100 -3.49 22.43 25.50
C HIS A 100 -3.28 21.14 24.69
N LEU A 101 -3.79 21.14 23.46
CA LEU A 101 -3.56 20.09 22.48
C LEU A 101 -2.60 20.61 21.40
N LYS A 102 -1.42 20.01 21.30
CA LYS A 102 -0.48 20.29 20.22
C LYS A 102 -0.79 19.41 19.01
N VAL A 103 -0.59 19.95 17.82
CA VAL A 103 -0.68 19.21 16.56
C VAL A 103 0.63 19.35 15.82
N TYR A 104 1.22 18.23 15.44
CA TYR A 104 2.43 18.17 14.64
C TYR A 104 2.14 17.55 13.28
N PHE A 105 2.91 17.97 12.28
CA PHE A 105 2.92 17.37 10.95
C PHE A 105 4.36 17.07 10.55
N ASN A 106 4.68 15.79 10.34
CA ASN A 106 6.05 15.31 10.08
C ASN A 106 7.05 15.93 11.07
N ASP A 107 6.80 15.76 12.36
CA ASP A 107 7.55 16.29 13.51
C ASP A 107 7.64 17.82 13.66
N ASN A 108 7.04 18.58 12.75
CA ASN A 108 6.95 20.03 12.87
C ASN A 108 5.71 20.42 13.68
N LEU A 109 5.88 21.20 14.75
CA LEU A 109 4.76 21.76 15.51
C LEU A 109 3.97 22.73 14.61
N VAL A 110 2.73 22.37 14.28
CA VAL A 110 1.84 23.17 13.42
C VAL A 110 1.09 24.19 14.24
N THR A 111 0.49 23.76 15.34
CA THR A 111 -0.33 24.62 16.20
C THR A 111 -0.45 24.07 17.61
N VAL A 112 -0.83 24.97 18.53
CA VAL A 112 -1.16 24.67 19.91
C VAL A 112 -2.57 25.19 20.17
N LEU A 113 -3.50 24.28 20.46
CA LEU A 113 -4.89 24.59 20.68
C LEU A 113 -5.17 24.65 22.18
N PRO A 114 -5.59 25.81 22.74
CA PRO A 114 -5.91 25.90 24.14
C PRO A 114 -7.16 25.09 24.47
N ILE A 115 -7.27 24.67 25.74
CA ILE A 115 -8.53 24.13 26.27
C ILE A 115 -9.38 25.32 26.72
N ASN A 116 -10.56 25.51 26.14
CA ASN A 116 -11.45 26.60 26.52
C ASN A 116 -12.13 26.32 27.88
N GLU A 117 -12.34 27.35 28.71
CA GLU A 117 -13.05 27.21 29.99
C GLU A 117 -14.51 26.77 29.78
N GLN A 118 -14.90 25.73 30.54
CA GLN A 118 -16.25 25.33 30.92
C GLN A 118 -17.40 25.83 30.02
N LEU A 119 -17.67 25.10 28.94
CA LEU A 119 -19.03 25.05 28.39
C LEU A 119 -19.80 23.96 29.16
N SER A 120 -20.85 24.40 29.84
CA SER A 120 -21.64 23.67 30.84
C SER A 120 -22.55 22.56 30.28
N VAL A 121 -22.28 22.02 29.10
CA VAL A 121 -23.15 21.03 28.45
C VAL A 121 -22.33 19.87 27.87
N VAL A 122 -22.92 18.68 27.91
CA VAL A 122 -22.47 17.37 27.39
C VAL A 122 -22.13 17.36 25.86
N LYS A 123 -21.91 18.52 25.23
CA LYS A 123 -21.61 18.72 23.80
C LYS A 123 -20.37 19.60 23.58
N ASN A 124 -19.28 19.35 24.30
CA ASN A 124 -18.02 20.12 24.22
C ASN A 124 -17.10 19.68 23.07
N THR A 125 -17.67 19.33 21.91
CA THR A 125 -16.88 18.98 20.74
C THR A 125 -16.45 20.27 20.03
N VAL A 126 -15.15 20.54 19.98
CA VAL A 126 -14.55 21.67 19.26
C VAL A 126 -14.04 21.16 17.92
N SER A 127 -14.37 21.86 16.84
CA SER A 127 -13.96 21.51 15.47
C SER A 127 -12.91 22.49 14.95
N HIS A 128 -11.87 21.96 14.29
CA HIS A 128 -10.81 22.72 13.66
C HIS A 128 -10.60 22.27 12.22
N SER A 129 -10.24 23.23 11.37
CA SER A 129 -9.76 23.01 10.02
C SER A 129 -8.42 23.71 9.90
N LEU A 130 -7.34 22.94 9.75
CA LEU A 130 -5.97 23.45 9.67
C LEU A 130 -5.44 23.23 8.26
N ASP A 131 -5.02 24.30 7.61
CA ASP A 131 -4.25 24.22 6.37
C ASP A 131 -2.79 23.87 6.72
N LEU A 132 -2.35 22.69 6.30
CA LEU A 132 -0.98 22.21 6.50
C LEU A 132 -0.13 22.56 5.28
N ASN A 133 1.15 22.84 5.49
CA ASN A 133 2.06 23.18 4.40
C ASN A 133 2.35 21.94 3.53
N ALA A 134 1.76 21.91 2.33
CA ALA A 134 1.95 20.81 1.38
C ALA A 134 3.41 20.58 0.96
N LYS A 135 4.31 21.57 1.14
CA LYS A 135 5.75 21.42 0.86
C LYS A 135 6.46 20.44 1.80
N TYR A 136 5.86 20.13 2.95
CA TYR A 136 6.41 19.16 3.91
C TYR A 136 5.87 17.75 3.69
N ILE A 137 4.99 17.54 2.70
CA ILE A 137 4.50 16.21 2.34
C ILE A 137 5.65 15.36 1.79
N GLN A 138 5.76 14.16 2.30
CA GLN A 138 6.66 13.09 1.88
C GLN A 138 5.84 11.91 1.36
N ASP A 139 6.51 10.81 1.00
CA ASP A 139 5.83 9.57 0.61
C ASP A 139 5.01 8.96 1.76
N TYR A 140 5.57 9.04 2.98
CA TYR A 140 4.95 8.64 4.23
C TYR A 140 4.87 9.86 5.14
N ASN A 141 3.69 10.11 5.69
CA ASN A 141 3.43 11.30 6.47
C ASN A 141 2.74 10.94 7.77
N GLN A 142 2.94 11.78 8.79
CA GLN A 142 2.37 11.60 10.10
C GLN A 142 1.78 12.91 10.62
N ILE A 143 0.56 12.81 11.13
CA ILE A 143 -0.05 13.84 11.98
C ILE A 143 -0.05 13.32 13.41
N ARG A 144 0.58 14.06 14.31
CA ARG A 144 0.64 13.68 15.73
C ARG A 144 -0.13 14.68 16.58
N PHE A 145 -1.06 14.19 17.37
CA PHE A 145 -1.74 14.95 18.41
C PHE A 145 -1.03 14.70 19.74
N GLU A 146 -0.82 15.73 20.55
CA GLU A 146 -0.18 15.61 21.86
C GLU A 146 -0.92 16.49 22.89
N LEU A 147 -1.54 15.85 23.87
CA LEU A 147 -2.19 16.48 25.00
C LEU A 147 -1.15 16.87 26.06
N VAL A 148 -1.16 18.14 26.43
CA VAL A 148 -0.60 18.61 27.69
C VAL A 148 -1.79 18.91 28.59
N GLY A 149 -2.06 18.05 29.57
CA GLY A 149 -3.24 18.14 30.41
C GLY A 149 -2.91 18.32 31.88
N TYR A 150 -3.47 19.36 32.50
CA TYR A 150 -3.33 19.66 33.93
C TYR A 150 -4.72 19.82 34.55
N TYR A 151 -4.99 19.14 35.68
CA TYR A 151 -6.26 19.30 36.41
C TYR A 151 -6.13 20.03 37.77
N ASP A 152 -4.94 20.09 38.38
CA ASP A 152 -4.67 20.85 39.62
C ASP A 152 -3.28 21.51 39.61
N LEU A 153 -3.15 22.80 39.94
CA LEU A 153 -1.85 23.49 39.83
C LEU A 153 -0.79 23.09 40.88
N ARG A 154 -1.16 22.36 41.93
CA ARG A 154 -0.31 22.08 43.09
C ARG A 154 0.15 20.63 43.14
N CYS A 155 -0.73 19.69 42.79
CA CYS A 155 -0.42 18.26 42.82
C CYS A 155 -0.99 17.58 41.57
N GLN A 156 -0.12 17.04 40.73
CA GLN A 156 -0.48 16.35 39.50
C GLN A 156 -0.26 14.84 39.66
N ASP A 157 -1.24 14.06 39.23
CA ASP A 157 -1.13 12.63 39.01
C ASP A 157 -1.43 12.34 37.54
N TYR A 158 -0.41 11.87 36.79
CA TYR A 158 -0.55 11.52 35.38
C TYR A 158 -1.54 10.37 35.14
N PHE A 159 -1.80 9.53 36.14
CA PHE A 159 -2.77 8.44 36.06
C PHE A 159 -4.21 8.89 36.39
N SER A 160 -4.41 10.17 36.69
CA SER A 160 -5.73 10.72 37.00
C SER A 160 -6.68 10.54 35.80
N ARG A 161 -7.82 9.91 36.06
CA ARG A 161 -8.92 9.75 35.08
C ARG A 161 -9.54 11.08 34.66
N SER A 162 -9.18 12.18 35.32
CA SER A 162 -9.59 13.53 34.97
C SER A 162 -8.80 14.12 33.79
N ILE A 163 -7.66 13.54 33.40
CA ILE A 163 -6.87 13.99 32.26
C ILE A 163 -7.29 13.17 31.04
N TRP A 164 -8.07 13.76 30.13
CA TRP A 164 -8.34 13.15 28.84
C TRP A 164 -8.76 14.14 27.77
N THR A 165 -8.49 13.78 26.53
CA THR A 165 -9.01 14.39 25.30
C THR A 165 -9.37 13.27 24.33
N GLU A 166 -10.55 13.30 23.73
CA GLU A 166 -10.99 12.31 22.75
C GLU A 166 -11.22 12.96 21.39
N ILE A 167 -10.46 12.52 20.40
CA ILE A 167 -10.56 12.91 18.99
C ILE A 167 -11.79 12.20 18.40
N ASN A 168 -12.61 12.94 17.68
CA ASN A 168 -13.82 12.41 17.07
C ASN A 168 -13.49 11.51 15.86
N LYS A 169 -14.17 10.37 15.73
CA LYS A 169 -14.00 9.42 14.63
C LYS A 169 -14.30 9.98 13.23
N SER A 170 -15.08 11.06 13.14
CA SER A 170 -15.37 11.76 11.87
C SER A 170 -14.20 12.62 11.35
N SER A 171 -13.11 12.73 12.11
CA SER A 171 -11.90 13.44 11.72
C SER A 171 -11.24 12.82 10.48
N HIS A 172 -10.62 13.67 9.66
CA HIS A 172 -10.15 13.30 8.34
C HIS A 172 -9.12 14.28 7.78
N ILE A 173 -8.40 13.82 6.79
CA ILE A 173 -7.44 14.57 5.99
C ILE A 173 -8.03 14.77 4.60
N THR A 174 -7.86 15.96 4.04
CA THR A 174 -8.18 16.25 2.64
C THR A 174 -6.92 16.69 1.91
N LEU A 175 -6.64 16.07 0.77
CA LEU A 175 -5.50 16.37 -0.09
C LEU A 175 -6.00 16.80 -1.47
N ASP A 176 -5.57 17.96 -1.95
CA ASP A 176 -5.79 18.34 -3.35
C ASP A 176 -4.56 17.92 -4.17
N GLN A 177 -4.75 16.96 -5.07
CA GLN A 177 -3.69 16.32 -5.82
C GLN A 177 -3.76 16.68 -7.29
N LYS A 178 -2.60 16.90 -7.90
CA LYS A 178 -2.42 16.98 -9.35
C LYS A 178 -1.78 15.71 -9.87
N GLN A 179 -2.21 15.22 -11.02
CA GLN A 179 -1.51 14.14 -11.70
C GLN A 179 -0.08 14.54 -12.06
N LEU A 180 0.86 13.62 -11.86
CA LEU A 180 2.26 13.77 -12.21
C LEU A 180 2.60 12.85 -13.38
N ALA A 181 3.24 13.40 -14.41
CA ALA A 181 3.74 12.59 -15.51
C ALA A 181 5.07 11.94 -15.08
N ILE A 182 5.02 10.66 -14.71
CA ILE A 182 6.21 9.87 -14.36
C ILE A 182 6.96 9.49 -15.64
N ASP A 183 8.27 9.30 -15.58
CA ASP A 183 9.04 8.74 -16.68
C ASP A 183 8.63 7.29 -16.99
N SER A 184 8.64 6.92 -18.27
CA SER A 184 8.39 5.54 -18.70
C SER A 184 9.65 4.69 -18.53
N ARG A 185 9.86 4.18 -17.32
CA ARG A 185 11.03 3.38 -16.91
C ARG A 185 10.58 2.09 -16.20
N LEU A 186 11.01 0.94 -16.70
CA LEU A 186 10.63 -0.40 -16.21
C LEU A 186 11.20 -0.71 -14.82
N GLU A 187 12.29 -0.06 -14.43
CA GLU A 187 12.89 -0.16 -13.10
C GLU A 187 11.97 0.36 -11.97
N TYR A 188 10.90 1.10 -12.30
CA TYR A 188 9.90 1.53 -11.33
C TYR A 188 8.75 0.54 -11.15
N LEU A 189 8.69 -0.56 -11.92
CA LEU A 189 7.63 -1.56 -11.75
C LEU A 189 7.64 -2.13 -10.32
N PRO A 190 6.46 -2.29 -9.68
CA PRO A 190 5.12 -2.28 -10.28
C PRO A 190 4.44 -0.89 -10.40
N GLU A 191 5.09 0.19 -9.98
CA GLU A 191 4.53 1.54 -10.06
C GLU A 191 4.50 2.06 -11.51
N PRO A 192 3.51 2.89 -11.90
CA PRO A 192 2.35 3.35 -11.12
C PRO A 192 1.12 2.43 -11.20
N PHE A 193 1.24 1.27 -11.85
CA PHE A 193 0.12 0.33 -12.04
C PHE A 193 -0.37 -0.27 -10.72
N PHE A 194 0.57 -0.55 -9.82
CA PHE A 194 0.31 -0.82 -8.42
C PHE A 194 1.29 -0.02 -7.58
N ASP A 195 0.75 0.81 -6.69
CA ASP A 195 1.52 1.60 -5.73
C ASP A 195 1.16 1.11 -4.32
N THR A 196 2.19 0.71 -3.56
CA THR A 196 2.02 0.24 -2.18
C THR A 196 1.45 1.30 -1.24
N LYS A 197 1.59 2.58 -1.64
CA LYS A 197 1.11 3.78 -0.94
C LYS A 197 -0.35 4.12 -1.28
N ASP A 198 -1.04 3.32 -2.08
CA ASP A 198 -2.49 3.44 -2.27
C ASP A 198 -3.27 2.59 -1.25
N TYR A 199 -4.36 3.15 -0.74
CA TYR A 199 -5.27 2.51 0.22
C TYR A 199 -6.41 1.75 -0.47
N ASN A 200 -6.64 1.98 -1.76
CA ASN A 200 -7.79 1.44 -2.46
C ASN A 200 -7.50 0.05 -3.03
N LYS A 201 -8.58 -0.70 -3.28
CA LYS A 201 -8.54 -1.95 -4.05
C LYS A 201 -7.89 -1.69 -5.41
N LEU A 202 -6.94 -2.53 -5.83
CA LEU A 202 -6.30 -2.41 -7.14
C LEU A 202 -7.36 -2.58 -8.25
N ASN A 203 -7.46 -1.62 -9.17
CA ASN A 203 -8.33 -1.72 -10.34
C ASN A 203 -7.50 -1.44 -11.60
N LEU A 204 -7.03 -2.50 -12.26
CA LEU A 204 -6.06 -2.43 -13.35
C LEU A 204 -6.65 -3.05 -14.65
N PRO A 205 -7.10 -2.25 -15.62
CA PRO A 205 -7.72 -2.75 -16.84
C PRO A 205 -6.70 -3.44 -17.73
N PHE A 206 -7.11 -4.58 -18.28
CA PHE A 206 -6.37 -5.32 -19.28
C PHE A 206 -7.05 -5.14 -20.63
N VAL A 207 -6.30 -4.68 -21.61
CA VAL A 207 -6.80 -4.29 -22.92
C VAL A 207 -6.27 -5.26 -23.97
N PHE A 208 -7.16 -5.76 -24.82
CA PHE A 208 -6.82 -6.58 -25.98
C PHE A 208 -7.34 -5.93 -27.26
N ALA A 209 -6.70 -6.21 -28.40
CA ALA A 209 -7.16 -5.76 -29.71
C ALA A 209 -8.46 -6.45 -30.17
N SER A 210 -8.59 -7.74 -29.87
CA SER A 210 -9.74 -8.58 -30.18
C SER A 210 -10.05 -9.51 -29.00
N THR A 211 -11.10 -10.34 -29.10
CA THR A 211 -11.36 -11.37 -28.09
C THR A 211 -10.12 -12.26 -27.93
N PRO A 212 -9.54 -12.39 -26.71
CA PRO A 212 -8.30 -13.13 -26.51
C PRO A 212 -8.53 -14.63 -26.59
N ASN A 213 -7.57 -15.35 -27.16
CA ASN A 213 -7.54 -16.81 -27.13
C ASN A 213 -6.98 -17.34 -25.79
N THR A 214 -6.96 -18.67 -25.62
CA THR A 214 -6.49 -19.32 -24.39
C THR A 214 -5.06 -18.93 -23.99
N GLN A 215 -4.14 -18.74 -24.95
CA GLN A 215 -2.75 -18.39 -24.66
C GLN A 215 -2.62 -16.94 -24.18
N ALA A 216 -3.35 -16.02 -24.81
CA ALA A 216 -3.42 -14.63 -24.37
C ALA A 216 -4.09 -14.50 -22.99
N ILE A 217 -5.14 -15.29 -22.72
CA ILE A 217 -5.79 -15.37 -21.41
C ILE A 217 -4.81 -15.92 -20.37
N GLU A 218 -4.00 -16.93 -20.69
CA GLU A 218 -2.99 -17.48 -19.77
C GLU A 218 -1.91 -16.44 -19.43
N ALA A 219 -1.44 -15.69 -20.42
CA ALA A 219 -0.50 -14.57 -20.21
C ALA A 219 -1.10 -13.51 -19.27
N ALA A 220 -2.35 -13.10 -19.53
CA ALA A 220 -3.06 -12.17 -18.65
C ALA A 220 -3.28 -12.74 -17.25
N ALA A 221 -3.71 -13.98 -17.11
CA ALA A 221 -3.92 -14.63 -15.81
C ALA A 221 -2.62 -14.71 -14.99
N THR A 222 -1.48 -14.92 -15.65
CA THR A 222 -0.16 -14.92 -15.01
C THR A 222 0.18 -13.53 -14.47
N LEU A 223 -0.01 -12.48 -15.27
CA LEU A 223 0.28 -11.11 -14.88
C LEU A 223 -0.67 -10.60 -13.79
N SER A 224 -1.96 -10.89 -13.90
CA SER A 224 -2.96 -10.52 -12.89
C SER A 224 -2.71 -11.24 -11.57
N SER A 225 -2.24 -12.49 -11.61
CA SER A 225 -1.81 -13.22 -10.40
C SER A 225 -0.62 -12.53 -9.72
N TRP A 226 0.36 -12.04 -10.49
CA TRP A 226 1.48 -11.28 -9.95
C TRP A 226 1.03 -9.97 -9.30
N PHE A 227 0.23 -9.15 -10.00
CA PHE A 227 -0.32 -7.92 -9.41
C PHE A 227 -1.24 -8.19 -8.21
N GLY A 228 -2.04 -9.25 -8.25
CA GLY A 228 -2.88 -9.68 -7.13
C GLY A 228 -2.05 -10.10 -5.91
N ALA A 229 -0.91 -10.75 -6.14
CA ALA A 229 0.07 -11.06 -5.10
C ALA A 229 0.78 -9.80 -4.55
N GLN A 230 0.77 -8.67 -5.25
CA GLN A 230 1.23 -7.39 -4.68
C GLN A 230 0.10 -6.71 -3.88
N ALA A 231 -1.14 -6.74 -4.37
CA ALA A 231 -2.28 -6.07 -3.72
C ALA A 231 -2.65 -6.64 -2.34
N ASP A 232 -2.36 -7.92 -2.09
CA ASP A 232 -2.61 -8.61 -0.81
C ASP A 232 -4.04 -8.42 -0.29
N TRP A 233 -4.20 -7.91 0.93
CA TRP A 233 -5.48 -7.77 1.63
C TRP A 233 -6.39 -6.73 0.99
N ARG A 234 -5.85 -5.78 0.20
CA ARG A 234 -6.64 -4.75 -0.51
C ARG A 234 -7.51 -5.35 -1.60
N GLY A 235 -7.13 -6.54 -2.09
CA GLY A 235 -7.75 -7.19 -3.24
C GLY A 235 -7.45 -6.49 -4.56
N ALA A 236 -7.83 -7.15 -5.65
CA ALA A 236 -7.63 -6.64 -7.00
C ALA A 236 -8.84 -6.91 -7.90
N ASN A 237 -8.98 -6.08 -8.92
CA ASN A 237 -9.93 -6.20 -10.01
C ASN A 237 -9.20 -5.91 -11.31
N PHE A 238 -9.39 -6.76 -12.32
CA PHE A 238 -8.74 -6.62 -13.62
C PHE A 238 -9.80 -6.56 -14.73
N PRO A 239 -10.47 -5.41 -14.94
CA PRO A 239 -11.47 -5.26 -15.99
C PRO A 239 -10.87 -5.57 -17.36
N VAL A 240 -11.51 -6.44 -18.13
CA VAL A 240 -11.09 -6.72 -19.51
C VAL A 240 -11.85 -5.81 -20.46
N THR A 241 -11.11 -5.15 -21.36
CA THR A 241 -11.70 -4.34 -22.43
C THR A 241 -11.11 -4.77 -23.77
N VAL A 242 -11.94 -4.72 -24.82
CA VAL A 242 -11.53 -5.08 -26.18
C VAL A 242 -11.62 -3.83 -27.04
N ASN A 243 -10.51 -3.52 -27.71
CA ASN A 243 -10.35 -2.43 -28.67
C ASN A 243 -10.86 -1.06 -28.17
N LYS A 244 -10.67 -0.78 -26.87
CA LYS A 244 -11.08 0.48 -26.25
C LYS A 244 -9.88 1.17 -25.64
N THR A 245 -9.74 2.47 -25.90
CA THR A 245 -8.71 3.28 -25.24
C THR A 245 -8.98 3.33 -23.74
N PRO A 246 -8.00 2.96 -22.89
CA PRO A 246 -8.14 3.05 -21.45
C PRO A 246 -8.01 4.49 -20.94
N GLU A 247 -8.80 4.83 -19.92
CA GLU A 247 -8.88 6.16 -19.29
C GLU A 247 -8.04 6.25 -18.00
N GLN A 248 -7.30 5.21 -17.66
CA GLN A 248 -6.44 5.12 -16.47
C GLN A 248 -5.21 4.23 -16.77
N HIS A 249 -4.32 4.04 -15.79
CA HIS A 249 -3.22 3.08 -15.91
C HIS A 249 -3.73 1.70 -16.32
N SER A 250 -3.12 1.09 -17.33
CA SER A 250 -3.62 -0.15 -17.94
C SER A 250 -2.51 -1.04 -18.47
N VAL A 251 -2.79 -2.33 -18.59
CA VAL A 251 -1.96 -3.27 -19.34
C VAL A 251 -2.58 -3.51 -20.71
N VAL A 252 -1.79 -3.48 -21.77
CA VAL A 252 -2.24 -3.72 -23.15
C VAL A 252 -1.46 -4.90 -23.73
N PHE A 253 -2.18 -5.91 -24.21
CA PHE A 253 -1.60 -7.09 -24.86
C PHE A 253 -1.70 -6.93 -26.38
N ILE A 254 -0.56 -7.05 -27.07
CA ILE A 254 -0.44 -6.72 -28.50
C ILE A 254 0.40 -7.79 -29.20
N THR A 255 -0.13 -8.36 -30.27
CA THR A 255 0.66 -9.16 -31.23
C THR A 255 0.88 -8.38 -32.52
N ASN A 256 1.87 -8.78 -33.33
CA ASN A 256 2.12 -8.11 -34.62
C ASN A 256 0.87 -8.12 -35.52
N ASP A 257 0.11 -9.22 -35.49
CA ASP A 257 -1.12 -9.39 -36.27
C ASP A 257 -2.39 -8.81 -35.61
N SER A 258 -2.33 -8.44 -34.33
CA SER A 258 -3.50 -7.99 -33.55
C SER A 258 -3.17 -6.79 -32.67
N LYS A 259 -3.39 -5.59 -33.22
CA LYS A 259 -3.14 -4.30 -32.58
C LYS A 259 -4.45 -3.56 -32.32
N PRO A 260 -4.66 -2.98 -31.12
CA PRO A 260 -5.82 -2.13 -30.87
C PRO A 260 -5.80 -0.89 -31.77
N ASP A 261 -6.96 -0.34 -32.11
CA ASP A 261 -7.08 0.79 -33.04
C ASP A 261 -6.25 2.01 -32.61
N PHE A 262 -6.21 2.29 -31.30
CA PHE A 262 -5.44 3.41 -30.74
C PHE A 262 -3.91 3.19 -30.75
N LEU A 263 -3.44 1.99 -31.12
CA LEU A 263 -2.05 1.61 -31.31
C LEU A 263 -1.84 0.85 -32.64
N LYS A 264 -2.70 1.10 -33.64
CA LYS A 264 -2.69 0.36 -34.91
C LYS A 264 -1.35 0.47 -35.65
N ASP A 265 -0.75 1.65 -35.61
CA ASP A 265 0.53 1.95 -36.26
C ASP A 265 1.74 1.68 -35.36
N TYR A 266 1.53 1.04 -34.20
CA TYR A 266 2.61 0.71 -33.28
C TYR A 266 3.54 -0.34 -33.94
N PRO A 267 4.88 -0.19 -33.88
CA PRO A 267 5.80 -1.06 -34.59
C PRO A 267 5.73 -2.52 -34.16
N ASP A 268 5.99 -3.42 -35.11
CA ASP A 268 6.15 -4.85 -34.84
C ASP A 268 7.38 -5.12 -33.96
N VAL A 269 7.34 -6.23 -33.22
CA VAL A 269 8.46 -6.72 -32.43
C VAL A 269 8.99 -8.03 -32.98
N GLU A 270 10.31 -8.22 -32.89
CA GLU A 270 11.00 -9.45 -33.29
C GLU A 270 11.15 -10.45 -32.14
N LYS A 271 11.00 -9.97 -30.89
CA LYS A 271 11.20 -10.72 -29.65
C LYS A 271 10.07 -10.41 -28.66
N PRO A 272 9.74 -11.34 -27.74
CA PRO A 272 8.88 -11.03 -26.60
C PRO A 272 9.39 -9.79 -25.89
N THR A 273 8.55 -8.78 -25.73
CA THR A 273 8.99 -7.45 -25.27
C THR A 273 7.99 -6.87 -24.28
N VAL A 274 8.51 -6.25 -23.24
CA VAL A 274 7.73 -5.44 -22.30
C VAL A 274 8.12 -3.99 -22.53
N GLU A 275 7.13 -3.11 -22.69
CA GLU A 275 7.40 -1.70 -22.89
C GLU A 275 6.46 -0.83 -22.07
N LEU A 276 6.98 0.26 -21.51
CA LEU A 276 6.19 1.26 -20.81
C LEU A 276 6.03 2.48 -21.71
N ILE A 277 4.78 2.92 -21.92
CA ILE A 277 4.50 4.17 -22.67
C ILE A 277 3.52 5.06 -21.90
N SER A 278 3.49 6.34 -22.22
CA SER A 278 2.32 7.17 -21.89
C SER A 278 1.18 6.87 -22.85
N SER A 279 -0.05 6.93 -22.37
CA SER A 279 -1.23 6.81 -23.22
C SER A 279 -1.17 7.87 -24.32
N PRO A 280 -1.46 7.49 -25.57
CA PRO A 280 -1.45 8.44 -26.67
C PRO A 280 -2.52 9.51 -26.51
N ILE A 281 -3.53 9.32 -25.66
CA ILE A 281 -4.64 10.25 -25.48
C ILE A 281 -4.57 10.97 -24.13
N HIS A 282 -4.05 10.29 -23.09
CA HIS A 282 -3.98 10.83 -21.72
C HIS A 282 -2.56 10.73 -21.17
N ARG A 283 -1.77 11.81 -21.24
CA ARG A 283 -0.32 11.75 -20.96
C ARG A 283 0.05 11.24 -19.57
N TYR A 284 -0.83 11.46 -18.60
CA TYR A 284 -0.64 11.08 -17.19
C TYR A 284 -0.95 9.60 -16.93
N ASN A 285 -1.66 8.94 -17.85
CA ASN A 285 -1.98 7.52 -17.76
C ASN A 285 -0.92 6.69 -18.49
N LYS A 286 -0.13 5.92 -17.75
CA LYS A 286 0.79 4.93 -18.30
C LYS A 286 0.11 3.66 -18.81
N MET A 287 0.66 3.10 -19.89
CA MET A 287 0.29 1.80 -20.44
C MET A 287 1.50 0.86 -20.39
N LEU A 288 1.31 -0.31 -19.75
CA LEU A 288 2.26 -1.41 -19.79
C LEU A 288 1.93 -2.27 -21.01
N LEU A 289 2.76 -2.21 -22.03
CA LEU A 289 2.61 -3.01 -23.24
C LEU A 289 3.30 -4.36 -23.04
N ILE A 290 2.53 -5.42 -23.28
CA ILE A 290 3.04 -6.78 -23.43
C ILE A 290 3.00 -7.10 -24.93
N LEU A 291 4.17 -7.16 -25.55
CA LEU A 291 4.36 -7.27 -27.00
C LEU A 291 4.93 -8.64 -27.36
N GLY A 292 4.46 -9.20 -28.46
CA GLY A 292 4.98 -10.44 -29.03
C GLY A 292 4.69 -10.57 -30.51
N ARG A 293 5.40 -11.46 -31.22
CA ARG A 293 5.02 -11.80 -32.60
C ARG A 293 3.66 -12.50 -32.62
N ASP A 294 3.43 -13.38 -31.63
CA ASP A 294 2.24 -14.18 -31.41
C ASP A 294 1.90 -14.26 -29.91
N GLU A 295 0.86 -15.02 -29.55
CA GLU A 295 0.43 -15.17 -28.15
C GLU A 295 1.40 -16.00 -27.30
N LYS A 296 2.26 -16.82 -27.91
CA LYS A 296 3.32 -17.54 -27.21
C LYS A 296 4.41 -16.56 -26.74
N ASP A 297 4.74 -15.58 -27.56
CA ASP A 297 5.62 -14.49 -27.18
C ASP A 297 4.99 -13.64 -26.07
N LEU A 298 3.67 -13.39 -26.07
CA LEU A 298 3.01 -12.69 -24.94
C LEU A 298 3.22 -13.41 -23.60
N LYS A 299 3.06 -14.74 -23.58
CA LYS A 299 3.31 -15.55 -22.39
C LYS A 299 4.77 -15.47 -21.94
N THR A 300 5.69 -15.46 -22.89
CA THR A 300 7.12 -15.33 -22.62
C THR A 300 7.46 -13.95 -22.05
N ALA A 301 6.90 -12.88 -22.62
CA ALA A 301 7.06 -11.51 -22.13
C ALA A 301 6.54 -11.34 -20.70
N VAL A 302 5.33 -11.84 -20.41
CA VAL A 302 4.78 -11.82 -19.04
C VAL A 302 5.63 -12.63 -18.07
N THR A 303 6.06 -13.83 -18.45
CA THR A 303 6.89 -14.66 -17.58
C THR A 303 8.22 -13.96 -17.28
N GLY A 304 8.84 -13.37 -18.30
CA GLY A 304 10.04 -12.55 -18.14
C GLY A 304 9.82 -11.35 -17.22
N LEU A 305 8.68 -10.66 -17.32
CA LEU A 305 8.32 -9.56 -16.41
C LEU A 305 8.19 -10.04 -14.97
N VAL A 306 7.37 -11.06 -14.73
CA VAL A 306 7.06 -11.54 -13.38
C VAL A 306 8.32 -11.94 -12.62
N PHE A 307 9.24 -12.66 -13.27
CA PHE A 307 10.47 -13.15 -12.65
C PHE A 307 11.68 -12.22 -12.79
N GLY A 308 11.65 -11.29 -13.76
CA GLY A 308 12.81 -10.48 -14.15
C GLY A 308 12.63 -8.97 -14.04
N HIS A 309 11.49 -8.43 -13.62
CA HIS A 309 11.25 -6.98 -13.56
C HIS A 309 12.34 -6.21 -12.79
N LYS A 310 12.92 -6.79 -11.73
CA LYS A 310 13.97 -6.16 -10.92
C LYS A 310 15.27 -5.83 -11.67
N ILE A 311 15.52 -6.47 -12.81
CA ILE A 311 16.70 -6.21 -13.66
C ILE A 311 16.34 -5.49 -14.96
N MET A 312 15.05 -5.20 -15.20
CA MET A 312 14.61 -4.45 -16.37
C MET A 312 14.86 -2.95 -16.13
N THR A 313 15.44 -2.29 -17.13
CA THR A 313 15.78 -0.86 -17.06
C THR A 313 15.40 -0.15 -18.33
N GLY A 314 15.13 1.15 -18.25
CA GLY A 314 14.73 1.98 -19.38
C GLY A 314 13.27 1.72 -19.79
N ARG A 315 12.91 2.20 -20.98
CA ARG A 315 11.52 2.19 -21.45
C ARG A 315 11.02 0.82 -21.89
N SER A 316 11.90 0.00 -22.45
CA SER A 316 11.57 -1.25 -23.12
C SER A 316 12.61 -2.31 -22.78
N ALA A 317 12.16 -3.55 -22.60
CA ALA A 317 13.00 -4.71 -22.34
C ALA A 317 12.52 -5.90 -23.15
N SER A 318 13.39 -6.44 -24.00
CA SER A 318 13.14 -7.69 -24.73
C SER A 318 13.67 -8.88 -23.94
N ILE A 319 12.92 -9.98 -23.96
CA ILE A 319 13.24 -11.21 -23.25
C ILE A 319 14.03 -12.11 -24.21
N GLU A 320 15.34 -12.22 -23.98
CA GLU A 320 16.22 -13.09 -24.76
C GLU A 320 16.05 -14.56 -24.37
N ALA A 321 16.03 -14.83 -23.06
CA ALA A 321 15.87 -16.15 -22.51
C ALA A 321 15.29 -16.08 -21.11
N ILE A 322 14.51 -17.10 -20.76
CA ILE A 322 14.08 -17.34 -19.39
C ILE A 322 14.87 -18.55 -18.92
N ASN A 323 15.80 -18.32 -17.99
CA ASN A 323 16.49 -19.42 -17.33
C ASN A 323 15.45 -20.34 -16.68
N LYS A 324 15.71 -21.65 -16.70
CA LYS A 324 14.77 -22.66 -16.20
C LYS A 324 14.28 -22.28 -14.80
N LEU A 325 13.00 -21.92 -14.70
CA LEU A 325 12.38 -21.58 -13.44
C LEU A 325 12.48 -22.80 -12.51
N PRO A 326 12.96 -22.64 -11.27
CA PRO A 326 13.02 -23.75 -10.34
C PRO A 326 11.61 -24.28 -10.12
N LEU A 327 11.46 -25.61 -10.11
CA LEU A 327 10.19 -26.21 -9.72
C LEU A 327 9.88 -25.79 -8.28
N ARG A 328 8.61 -25.48 -8.04
CA ARG A 328 8.10 -25.21 -6.70
C ARG A 328 8.33 -26.45 -5.82
N LYS A 329 8.81 -26.20 -4.60
CA LYS A 329 8.98 -27.23 -3.56
C LYS A 329 7.77 -27.21 -2.63
N ALA A 330 7.57 -28.29 -1.87
CA ALA A 330 6.59 -28.27 -0.79
C ALA A 330 6.91 -27.12 0.19
N TYR A 331 5.88 -26.44 0.69
CA TYR A 331 5.98 -25.37 1.69
C TYR A 331 6.77 -24.11 1.25
N ASP A 332 6.96 -23.89 -0.05
CA ASP A 332 7.75 -22.77 -0.58
C ASP A 332 6.94 -21.53 -0.98
N ALA A 333 5.67 -21.45 -0.57
CA ALA A 333 4.82 -20.32 -0.90
C ALA A 333 5.39 -19.03 -0.31
N PRO A 334 5.59 -17.95 -1.09
CA PRO A 334 6.29 -16.74 -0.63
C PRO A 334 5.70 -16.05 0.60
N ARG A 335 4.39 -16.25 0.87
CA ARG A 335 3.69 -15.67 2.02
C ARG A 335 3.59 -16.59 3.22
N TRP A 336 4.02 -17.84 3.11
CA TRP A 336 4.12 -18.71 4.25
C TRP A 336 5.43 -18.45 4.96
N LEU A 337 5.39 -18.52 6.30
CA LEU A 337 6.59 -18.54 7.10
C LEU A 337 7.39 -19.77 6.67
N ARG A 338 8.64 -19.53 6.29
CA ARG A 338 9.53 -20.58 5.81
C ARG A 338 9.82 -21.58 6.91
N ASN A 339 9.80 -22.86 6.57
CA ASN A 339 10.14 -23.97 7.47
C ASN A 339 11.52 -24.59 7.17
N ASP A 340 12.23 -24.09 6.16
CA ASP A 340 13.53 -24.60 5.73
C ASP A 340 14.73 -23.86 6.35
N ARG A 341 14.48 -22.73 7.04
CA ARG A 341 15.49 -21.94 7.75
C ARG A 341 14.86 -21.08 8.85
N PRO A 342 15.66 -20.56 9.80
CA PRO A 342 15.24 -19.45 10.65
C PRO A 342 14.78 -18.24 9.82
N VAL A 343 13.68 -17.61 10.24
CA VAL A 343 13.14 -16.38 9.64
C VAL A 343 13.34 -15.24 10.62
N HIS A 344 13.93 -14.14 10.15
CA HIS A 344 14.11 -12.95 10.97
C HIS A 344 12.83 -12.11 11.02
N PHE A 345 12.62 -11.38 12.12
CA PHE A 345 11.42 -10.54 12.28
C PHE A 345 11.38 -9.36 11.30
N ASP A 346 12.54 -8.88 10.84
CA ASP A 346 12.66 -7.83 9.83
C ASP A 346 12.15 -8.28 8.44
N GLU A 347 12.09 -9.60 8.18
CA GLU A 347 11.46 -10.15 6.98
C GLU A 347 9.93 -10.10 7.02
N LEU A 348 9.35 -9.81 8.20
CA LEU A 348 7.90 -9.82 8.45
C LEU A 348 7.32 -8.41 8.66
N ILE A 349 8.14 -7.36 8.52
CA ILE A 349 7.71 -5.98 8.68
C ILE A 349 7.06 -5.45 7.39
N ASP A 350 6.02 -4.65 7.58
CA ASP A 350 5.36 -3.85 6.57
C ASP A 350 6.05 -2.48 6.38
N TYR A 351 6.74 -1.94 7.41
CA TYR A 351 7.45 -0.66 7.35
C TYR A 351 8.72 -0.61 8.24
N PRO A 352 9.72 0.24 7.93
CA PRO A 352 11.05 0.18 8.55
C PRO A 352 11.11 0.37 10.07
N THR A 353 10.16 1.11 10.65
CA THR A 353 10.13 1.43 12.09
C THR A 353 9.19 0.54 12.90
N GLN A 354 8.56 -0.46 12.28
CA GLN A 354 7.54 -1.30 12.93
C GLN A 354 8.05 -2.05 14.16
N LEU A 355 9.33 -2.41 14.20
CA LEU A 355 9.94 -3.12 15.34
C LEU A 355 10.39 -2.18 16.46
N GLN A 356 9.83 -0.98 16.56
CA GLN A 356 10.19 0.03 17.56
C GLN A 356 8.95 0.46 18.34
N ALA A 357 9.10 0.63 19.65
CA ALA A 357 8.09 1.18 20.56
C ALA A 357 8.72 2.28 21.41
N GLU A 358 7.98 3.37 21.66
CA GLU A 358 8.45 4.57 22.33
C GLU A 358 7.42 5.07 23.35
N GLY A 359 7.83 5.55 24.52
CA GLY A 359 6.88 6.05 25.51
C GLY A 359 6.09 4.95 26.22
N LEU A 360 5.27 5.35 27.20
CA LEU A 360 4.78 4.44 28.25
C LEU A 360 3.85 3.34 27.75
N ASN A 361 3.06 3.59 26.70
CA ASN A 361 2.07 2.63 26.19
C ASN A 361 1.73 2.91 24.72
N ASN A 362 2.58 2.38 23.82
CA ASN A 362 2.48 2.56 22.36
C ASN A 362 1.61 1.51 21.64
N GLY A 363 0.84 0.73 22.40
CA GLY A 363 0.23 -0.49 21.89
C GLY A 363 1.27 -1.54 21.47
N PRO A 364 0.83 -2.77 21.14
CA PRO A 364 1.75 -3.82 20.73
C PRO A 364 2.29 -3.58 19.32
N ILE A 365 3.57 -3.85 19.11
CA ILE A 365 4.13 -4.07 17.78
C ILE A 365 3.51 -5.34 17.22
N LYS A 366 2.89 -5.24 16.04
CA LYS A 366 2.14 -6.35 15.42
C LYS A 366 2.89 -6.89 14.22
N LEU A 367 3.15 -8.19 14.18
CA LEU A 367 3.74 -8.88 13.03
C LEU A 367 2.80 -9.96 12.52
N ASN A 368 2.56 -9.97 11.21
CA ASN A 368 1.65 -10.91 10.59
C ASN A 368 2.41 -12.14 10.12
N VAL A 369 1.96 -13.32 10.54
CA VAL A 369 2.55 -14.59 10.12
C VAL A 369 1.47 -15.51 9.55
N ARG A 370 1.82 -16.24 8.50
CA ARG A 370 0.93 -17.24 7.88
C ARG A 370 1.70 -18.55 7.83
N PHE A 371 1.08 -19.62 8.27
CA PHE A 371 1.66 -20.95 8.20
C PHE A 371 1.06 -21.71 7.02
N ALA A 372 1.72 -22.79 6.63
CA ALA A 372 1.09 -23.74 5.73
C ALA A 372 -0.11 -24.40 6.45
N PRO A 373 -1.27 -24.52 5.79
CA PRO A 373 -2.50 -25.01 6.43
C PRO A 373 -2.42 -26.49 6.80
N ASP A 374 -1.52 -27.24 6.15
CA ASP A 374 -1.24 -28.66 6.35
C ASP A 374 0.02 -28.90 7.21
N LEU A 375 0.54 -27.88 7.89
CA LEU A 375 1.71 -28.01 8.76
C LEU A 375 1.41 -29.04 9.87
N PHE A 376 2.13 -30.17 9.86
CA PHE A 376 1.95 -31.25 10.82
C PHE A 376 3.08 -31.25 11.85
N THR A 377 2.75 -31.10 13.13
CA THR A 377 3.73 -30.84 14.21
C THR A 377 3.67 -31.89 15.33
N TRP A 378 3.49 -33.16 14.98
CA TRP A 378 3.41 -34.26 15.94
C TRP A 378 4.69 -34.36 16.80
N ARG A 379 4.53 -34.28 18.13
CA ARG A 379 5.57 -34.26 19.17
C ARG A 379 6.44 -32.99 19.27
N GLU A 380 6.22 -32.00 18.42
CA GLU A 380 6.88 -30.70 18.57
C GLU A 380 6.09 -29.84 19.57
N LYS A 381 6.78 -29.34 20.60
CA LYS A 381 6.14 -28.56 21.69
C LYS A 381 5.79 -27.13 21.26
N GLY A 382 6.40 -26.62 20.19
CA GLY A 382 6.23 -25.25 19.72
C GLY A 382 7.29 -24.84 18.72
N ILE A 383 7.14 -23.65 18.14
CA ILE A 383 8.14 -23.04 17.25
C ILE A 383 9.17 -22.29 18.11
N PRO A 384 10.47 -22.60 18.00
CA PRO A 384 11.50 -21.90 18.76
C PRO A 384 11.63 -20.46 18.28
N ILE A 385 11.65 -19.53 19.23
CA ILE A 385 11.85 -18.11 19.00
C ILE A 385 13.07 -17.64 19.77
N THR A 386 13.98 -16.98 19.06
CA THR A 386 15.09 -16.25 19.66
C THR A 386 14.80 -14.76 19.50
N LEU A 387 14.41 -14.12 20.59
CA LEU A 387 14.07 -12.71 20.62
C LEU A 387 15.31 -11.90 21.00
N GLN A 388 15.73 -11.03 20.10
CA GLN A 388 16.79 -10.06 20.36
C GLN A 388 16.15 -8.68 20.46
N TYR A 389 16.29 -8.04 21.61
CA TYR A 389 15.69 -6.73 21.87
C TYR A 389 16.65 -5.83 22.64
N ARG A 390 16.41 -4.53 22.54
CA ARG A 390 17.09 -3.51 23.35
C ARG A 390 16.05 -2.53 23.85
N ASN A 391 16.29 -1.95 25.01
CA ASN A 391 15.47 -0.88 25.56
C ASN A 391 16.36 0.28 26.03
N THR A 392 15.77 1.45 26.16
CA THR A 392 16.42 2.54 26.90
C THR A 392 16.28 2.24 28.40
N PRO A 393 17.35 2.39 29.20
CA PRO A 393 17.27 2.23 30.65
C PRO A 393 16.28 3.21 31.27
N GLU A 394 15.40 2.71 32.13
CA GLU A 394 14.43 3.53 32.87
C GLU A 394 14.96 3.85 34.28
N SER A 395 14.78 5.09 34.74
CA SER A 395 15.32 5.54 36.03
C SER A 395 14.49 5.08 37.25
N GLU A 396 13.27 4.62 37.05
CA GLU A 396 12.33 4.30 38.13
C GLU A 396 12.37 2.85 38.62
N THR A 397 11.84 2.64 39.84
CA THR A 397 11.86 1.37 40.57
C THR A 397 10.87 0.33 40.06
N LEU A 398 9.99 0.67 39.13
CA LEU A 398 8.96 -0.24 38.63
C LEU A 398 9.54 -1.27 37.64
N ASN A 399 8.82 -2.39 37.45
CA ASN A 399 9.26 -3.53 36.64
C ASN A 399 8.66 -3.42 35.23
N SER A 400 9.37 -2.73 34.35
CA SER A 400 9.06 -2.64 32.92
C SER A 400 9.24 -4.01 32.26
N ARG A 401 8.34 -4.36 31.34
CA ARG A 401 8.29 -5.69 30.73
C ARG A 401 7.96 -5.63 29.24
N LEU A 402 8.49 -6.57 28.49
CA LEU A 402 8.08 -6.90 27.14
C LEU A 402 7.23 -8.16 27.19
N ASN A 403 5.94 -8.05 26.87
CA ASN A 403 5.06 -9.20 26.72
C ASN A 403 5.02 -9.61 25.26
N MET A 404 5.07 -10.90 25.00
CA MET A 404 4.90 -11.49 23.69
C MET A 404 3.57 -12.26 23.67
N LEU A 405 2.74 -11.98 22.67
CA LEU A 405 1.42 -12.56 22.51
C LEU A 405 1.23 -13.08 21.07
N ILE A 406 0.37 -14.07 20.87
CA ILE A 406 -0.10 -14.50 19.54
C ILE A 406 -1.62 -14.41 19.51
N ASN A 407 -2.19 -13.76 18.51
CA ASN A 407 -3.65 -13.58 18.39
C ASN A 407 -4.29 -13.05 19.69
N GLN A 408 -3.59 -12.15 20.40
CA GLN A 408 -3.96 -11.58 21.69
C GLN A 408 -3.82 -12.52 22.91
N GLU A 409 -3.30 -13.72 22.74
CA GLU A 409 -3.00 -14.65 23.83
C GLU A 409 -1.56 -14.55 24.31
N PHE A 410 -1.35 -14.50 25.62
CA PHE A 410 -0.04 -14.34 26.23
C PHE A 410 0.85 -15.59 26.08
N ILE A 411 2.08 -15.42 25.62
CA ILE A 411 3.06 -16.51 25.48
C ILE A 411 4.17 -16.40 26.51
N SER A 412 4.77 -15.22 26.64
CA SER A 412 5.95 -15.00 27.48
C SER A 412 6.10 -13.53 27.84
N GLY A 413 6.72 -13.28 29.00
CA GLY A 413 7.06 -11.94 29.46
C GLY A 413 8.55 -11.86 29.79
N PHE A 414 9.20 -10.79 29.34
CA PHE A 414 10.62 -10.54 29.53
C PHE A 414 10.78 -9.24 30.32
N LEU A 415 11.57 -9.25 31.39
CA LEU A 415 11.89 -8.03 32.12
C LEU A 415 12.81 -7.14 31.27
N LEU A 416 12.52 -5.84 31.25
CA LEU A 416 13.39 -4.84 30.62
C LEU A 416 14.43 -4.40 31.64
N ASP A 417 15.71 -4.66 31.35
CA ASP A 417 16.80 -4.37 32.29
C ASP A 417 17.06 -2.86 32.39
N LYS A 418 17.48 -2.43 33.58
CA LYS A 418 17.69 -1.04 34.00
C LYS A 418 19.10 -0.54 33.75
N LYS A 419 20.03 -1.39 33.30
CA LYS A 419 21.47 -1.10 33.36
C LYS A 419 22.18 -1.10 32.02
N ASP A 420 21.55 -1.49 30.92
CA ASP A 420 22.28 -1.63 29.66
C ASP A 420 21.43 -1.30 28.42
N THR A 421 22.02 -0.53 27.51
CA THR A 421 21.55 -0.34 26.13
C THR A 421 21.94 -1.51 25.21
N SER A 422 22.67 -2.50 25.75
CA SER A 422 23.11 -3.68 24.99
C SER A 422 21.96 -4.59 24.58
N LEU A 423 22.23 -5.37 23.54
CA LEU A 423 21.28 -6.32 22.98
C LEU A 423 21.04 -7.48 23.94
N THR A 424 19.81 -7.62 24.43
CA THR A 424 19.37 -8.77 25.24
C THR A 424 18.87 -9.88 24.32
N THR A 425 19.27 -11.12 24.59
CA THR A 425 18.78 -12.31 23.86
C THR A 425 17.96 -13.18 24.80
N ALA A 426 16.69 -13.39 24.46
CA ALA A 426 15.79 -14.30 25.15
C ALA A 426 15.37 -15.44 24.21
N LYS A 427 15.17 -16.62 24.78
CA LYS A 427 14.66 -17.78 24.04
C LYS A 427 13.28 -18.15 24.59
N THR A 428 12.33 -18.36 23.71
CA THR A 428 10.98 -18.82 24.05
C THR A 428 10.44 -19.79 23.00
N LEU A 429 9.29 -20.38 23.26
CA LEU A 429 8.57 -21.28 22.37
C LEU A 429 7.19 -20.69 22.08
N LEU A 430 6.84 -20.60 20.81
CA LEU A 430 5.48 -20.29 20.37
C LEU A 430 4.66 -21.59 20.37
N PRO A 431 3.64 -21.75 21.22
CA PRO A 431 2.88 -22.99 21.32
C PRO A 431 2.08 -23.28 20.04
N LEU A 432 2.06 -24.56 19.66
CA LEU A 432 1.30 -25.07 18.52
C LEU A 432 0.07 -25.82 19.04
N ILE A 433 -1.12 -25.58 18.48
CA ILE A 433 -2.25 -26.48 18.70
C ILE A 433 -2.05 -27.69 17.79
N ALA A 434 -1.42 -28.73 18.31
CA ALA A 434 -1.43 -30.03 17.65
C ALA A 434 -2.02 -31.06 18.61
N ASN A 435 -3.30 -31.34 18.41
CA ASN A 435 -4.11 -32.36 19.10
C ASN A 435 -3.89 -32.45 20.61
N THR A 436 -4.88 -31.97 21.35
CA THR A 436 -5.08 -32.24 22.78
C THR A 436 -4.96 -33.73 23.08
N ASP A 437 -3.78 -34.17 23.50
CA ASP A 437 -3.63 -35.40 24.26
C ASP A 437 -4.07 -35.05 25.69
N THR A 438 -5.35 -35.30 25.98
CA THR A 438 -6.03 -34.96 27.25
C THR A 438 -5.56 -35.79 28.44
N THR A 439 -4.37 -36.40 28.36
CA THR A 439 -3.85 -37.34 29.35
C THR A 439 -2.63 -36.84 30.13
N GLN A 440 -2.11 -35.64 29.84
CA GLN A 440 -1.07 -35.03 30.66
C GLN A 440 -1.58 -33.81 31.42
N SER A 441 -1.80 -34.04 32.71
CA SER A 441 -2.01 -33.03 33.74
C SER A 441 -0.77 -32.13 33.85
N ALA A 442 -0.76 -31.04 33.09
CA ALA A 442 -0.03 -29.84 33.47
C ALA A 442 -1.09 -28.84 33.94
N GLU A 443 -1.08 -28.54 35.23
CA GLU A 443 -1.88 -27.45 35.78
C GLU A 443 -1.48 -26.13 35.10
N ASP A 444 -2.52 -25.37 34.77
CA ASP A 444 -2.57 -23.95 34.43
C ASP A 444 -2.05 -23.49 33.05
N PHE A 445 -2.98 -22.88 32.30
CA PHE A 445 -2.88 -22.25 30.98
C PHE A 445 -2.99 -23.18 29.74
N SER A 446 -4.23 -23.44 29.32
CA SER A 446 -4.54 -23.82 27.93
C SER A 446 -4.50 -22.57 27.06
N LEU A 447 -3.41 -22.36 26.33
CA LEU A 447 -3.37 -21.37 25.25
C LEU A 447 -4.07 -21.95 24.02
N GLU A 448 -5.03 -21.23 23.44
CA GLU A 448 -5.47 -21.49 22.07
C GLU A 448 -4.30 -21.09 21.14
N GLY A 449 -3.32 -22.00 20.99
CA GLY A 449 -2.15 -21.78 20.13
C GLY A 449 -2.48 -21.45 18.65
N ILE A 450 -1.44 -21.44 17.82
CA ILE A 450 -1.53 -21.02 16.42
C ILE A 450 -2.68 -21.71 15.65
N ASN A 451 -3.55 -20.91 15.04
CA ASN A 451 -4.52 -21.40 14.05
C ASN A 451 -3.85 -21.46 12.67
N LEU A 452 -3.45 -22.66 12.26
CA LEU A 452 -2.75 -22.89 10.98
C LEU A 452 -3.60 -22.54 9.74
N ALA A 453 -4.92 -22.50 9.88
CA ALA A 453 -5.83 -22.20 8.77
C ALA A 453 -5.95 -20.69 8.49
N ASN A 454 -5.52 -19.83 9.41
CA ASN A 454 -5.75 -18.39 9.35
C ASN A 454 -4.44 -17.57 9.42
N ARG A 455 -4.56 -16.27 9.12
CA ARG A 455 -3.51 -15.29 9.45
C ARG A 455 -3.39 -15.21 10.97
N ASN A 456 -2.17 -15.34 11.47
CA ASN A 456 -1.86 -15.17 12.88
C ASN A 456 -1.11 -13.84 13.08
N GLU A 457 -1.28 -13.22 14.25
CA GLU A 457 -0.69 -11.94 14.61
C GLU A 457 0.18 -12.10 15.86
N LEU A 458 1.50 -11.97 15.69
CA LEU A 458 2.44 -11.93 16.79
C LEU A 458 2.54 -10.48 17.30
N ASN A 459 2.35 -10.31 18.60
CA ASN A 459 2.25 -9.02 19.26
C ASN A 459 3.38 -8.89 20.29
N PHE A 460 4.15 -7.81 20.21
CA PHE A 460 5.19 -7.45 21.19
C PHE A 460 4.76 -6.16 21.91
N ASP A 461 4.27 -6.33 23.14
CA ASP A 461 3.72 -5.28 23.98
C ASP A 461 4.77 -4.82 25.00
N PHE A 462 5.40 -3.68 24.71
CA PHE A 462 6.33 -3.02 25.63
C PHE A 462 5.52 -2.22 26.65
N ARG A 463 5.60 -2.64 27.92
CA ARG A 463 5.01 -1.93 29.06
C ARG A 463 6.12 -1.35 29.90
N PHE A 464 6.37 -0.06 29.71
CA PHE A 464 7.23 0.74 30.58
C PHE A 464 6.40 1.17 31.79
N ALA A 465 7.04 1.25 32.96
CA ALA A 465 6.34 1.25 34.24
C ALA A 465 6.64 2.50 35.05
#